data_AF-A0A1Q6DIY8-F1
#
_entry.id   AF-A0A1Q6DIY8-F1
#
_cell.length_a   1.000
_cell.length_b   1.000
_cell.length_c   1.000
_cell.angle_alpha   90.00
_cell.angle_beta   90.00
_cell.angle_gamma   90.00
#
_symmetry.space_group_name_H-M   'P 1'
#
loop_
_entity.id
_entity.type
_entity.pdbx_description
1 polymer ?
#
loop_
_entity_poly.entity_id
_entity_poly.type
_entity_poly.pdbx_seq_one_letter_code
_entity_poly.pdbx_strand_id
1 'polypeptide(L)'
;MEEKDDFSLRIIWRGNEDKPFYRAHYASQSLSDTLKDQPFWGNGVISVEEFGRVMRIIETNGLQIEHEVVNGNNFGYFVEIRMGARTDYCFLGFSRKTLELLERMLAAFNPENRAPLRSIIDRIAINLP
;
A
#
# COMPACT_ATOMS: atom_id res chain seq x y z
N MET A 1 -26.41 6.55 5.69
CA MET A 1 -26.09 5.46 4.74
C MET A 1 -24.71 5.00 5.16
N GLU A 2 -24.54 3.78 5.67
CA GLU A 2 -23.28 3.35 6.28
C GLU A 2 -22.16 3.29 5.23
N GLU A 3 -21.14 4.14 5.39
CA GLU A 3 -19.84 4.14 4.68
C GLU A 3 -18.99 2.89 5.01
N LYS A 4 -19.62 1.74 5.31
CA LYS A 4 -18.95 0.61 5.97
C LYS A 4 -17.93 -0.13 5.11
N ASP A 5 -17.94 0.10 3.80
CA ASP A 5 -17.04 -0.56 2.85
C ASP A 5 -16.11 0.42 2.11
N ASP A 6 -16.03 1.68 2.54
CA ASP A 6 -15.11 2.67 1.97
C ASP A 6 -13.72 2.56 2.60
N PHE A 7 -12.81 1.93 1.86
CA PHE A 7 -11.42 1.78 2.27
C PHE A 7 -10.46 2.04 1.12
N SER A 8 -9.24 2.44 1.46
CA SER A 8 -8.12 2.44 0.53
C SER A 8 -6.82 2.02 1.19
N LEU A 9 -5.95 1.42 0.39
CA LEU A 9 -4.59 1.07 0.75
C LEU A 9 -3.63 1.70 -0.25
N ARG A 10 -2.62 2.41 0.24
CA ARG A 10 -1.61 3.06 -0.61
C ARG A 10 -0.24 2.63 -0.19
N ILE A 11 0.56 2.18 -1.15
CA ILE A 11 1.95 1.81 -0.94
C ILE A 11 2.81 2.91 -1.54
N ILE A 12 3.50 3.64 -0.68
CA ILE A 12 4.18 4.90 -1.04
C ILE A 12 5.62 4.90 -0.52
N TRP A 13 6.53 5.47 -1.31
CA TRP A 13 7.89 5.79 -0.87
C TRP A 13 7.93 7.16 -0.19
N ARG A 14 8.68 7.27 0.92
CA ARG A 14 9.08 8.54 1.53
C ARG A 14 10.60 8.58 1.57
N GLY A 15 11.21 9.57 0.93
CA GLY A 15 12.67 9.75 0.86
C GLY A 15 13.06 10.68 -0.29
N ASN A 16 14.36 10.86 -0.52
CA ASN A 16 14.85 11.68 -1.65
C ASN A 16 14.31 11.10 -2.98
N GLU A 17 13.83 11.99 -3.87
CA GLU A 17 13.05 11.62 -5.06
C GLU A 17 13.85 10.97 -6.20
N ASP A 18 15.16 10.74 -6.02
CA ASP A 18 16.03 10.26 -7.11
C ASP A 18 15.75 8.82 -7.57
N LYS A 19 15.03 7.97 -6.80
CA LYS A 19 14.58 6.61 -7.19
C LYS A 19 13.45 6.07 -6.27
N PRO A 20 12.52 5.20 -6.72
CA PRO A 20 11.54 5.33 -7.80
C PRO A 20 10.17 5.84 -7.28
N PHE A 21 9.61 6.86 -7.94
CA PHE A 21 8.35 7.55 -7.62
C PHE A 21 7.06 6.71 -7.82
N TYR A 22 7.10 5.38 -7.68
CA TYR A 22 5.95 4.53 -8.00
C TYR A 22 5.10 4.29 -6.77
N ARG A 23 3.83 4.68 -6.89
CA ARG A 23 2.81 4.55 -5.86
C ARG A 23 1.76 3.59 -6.36
N ALA A 24 1.34 2.67 -5.50
CA ALA A 24 0.23 1.79 -5.75
C ALA A 24 -0.93 2.22 -4.87
N HIS A 25 -2.12 2.22 -5.42
CA HIS A 25 -3.33 2.61 -4.72
C HIS A 25 -4.44 1.65 -5.02
N TYR A 26 -4.95 1.09 -3.96
CA TYR A 26 -6.03 0.14 -3.97
C TYR A 26 -7.20 0.76 -3.23
N ALA A 27 -8.38 0.70 -3.81
CA ALA A 27 -9.60 1.22 -3.20
C ALA A 27 -10.73 0.21 -3.30
N SER A 28 -11.72 0.33 -2.43
CA SER A 28 -13.02 -0.30 -2.65
C SER A 28 -13.67 0.25 -3.93
N GLN A 29 -14.63 -0.49 -4.49
CA GLN A 29 -15.31 -0.06 -5.71
C GLN A 29 -15.98 1.32 -5.55
N SER A 30 -16.71 1.52 -4.44
CA SER A 30 -17.40 2.77 -4.12
C SER A 30 -16.45 3.96 -4.04
N LEU A 31 -15.28 3.77 -3.41
CA LEU A 31 -14.29 4.83 -3.33
C LEU A 31 -13.59 5.04 -4.68
N SER A 32 -13.31 3.99 -5.43
CA SER A 32 -12.73 4.08 -6.78
C SER A 32 -13.57 4.94 -7.72
N ASP A 33 -14.89 4.84 -7.67
CA ASP A 33 -15.80 5.62 -8.52
C ASP A 33 -15.72 7.13 -8.24
N THR A 34 -15.23 7.51 -7.05
CA THR A 34 -15.03 8.91 -6.63
C THR A 34 -13.60 9.42 -6.84
N LEU A 35 -12.65 8.51 -7.08
CA LEU A 35 -11.25 8.87 -7.26
C LEU A 35 -11.02 9.31 -8.70
N LYS A 36 -10.60 10.58 -8.86
CA LYS A 36 -10.03 11.01 -10.15
C LYS A 36 -8.73 10.25 -10.38
N ASP A 37 -8.54 9.72 -11.59
CA ASP A 37 -7.26 9.16 -12.02
C ASP A 37 -6.15 10.16 -11.73
N GLN A 38 -5.30 9.83 -10.75
CA GLN A 38 -4.11 10.60 -10.48
C GLN A 38 -3.01 10.14 -11.43
N PRO A 39 -2.45 11.01 -12.27
CA PRO A 39 -1.27 10.66 -13.04
C PRO A 39 -0.17 10.18 -12.07
N PHE A 40 0.60 9.18 -12.49
CA PHE A 40 1.69 8.54 -11.71
C PHE A 40 1.27 7.53 -10.62
N TRP A 41 -0.02 7.22 -10.47
CA TRP A 41 -0.51 6.19 -9.56
C TRP A 41 -0.88 4.92 -10.32
N GLY A 42 -0.35 3.77 -9.90
CA GLY A 42 -0.92 2.48 -10.27
C GLY A 42 -2.19 2.27 -9.45
N ASN A 43 -3.37 2.43 -10.05
CA ASN A 43 -4.64 2.23 -9.36
C ASN A 43 -5.13 0.78 -9.55
N GLY A 44 -5.77 0.25 -8.52
CA GLY A 44 -6.47 -1.03 -8.55
C GLY A 44 -7.72 -0.98 -7.67
N VAL A 45 -8.72 -1.77 -8.02
CA VAL A 45 -9.93 -1.93 -7.20
C VAL A 45 -9.85 -3.28 -6.53
N ILE A 46 -9.99 -3.34 -5.22
CA ILE A 46 -9.89 -4.59 -4.46
C ILE A 46 -11.13 -4.82 -3.62
N SER A 47 -11.41 -6.08 -3.34
CA SER A 47 -12.48 -6.51 -2.44
C SER A 47 -12.11 -6.29 -0.96
N VAL A 48 -13.13 -6.27 -0.09
CA VAL A 48 -12.95 -6.30 1.38
C VAL A 48 -12.12 -7.51 1.82
N GLU A 49 -12.25 -8.65 1.13
CA GLU A 49 -11.49 -9.85 1.44
C GLU A 49 -9.99 -9.68 1.13
N GLU A 50 -9.65 -9.15 -0.05
CA GLU A 50 -8.27 -8.80 -0.41
C GLU A 50 -7.65 -7.82 0.58
N PHE A 51 -8.39 -6.76 0.94
CA PHE A 51 -7.98 -5.80 1.94
C PHE A 51 -7.70 -6.49 3.30
N GLY A 52 -8.64 -7.31 3.78
CA GLY A 52 -8.50 -8.06 5.02
C GLY A 52 -7.28 -9.01 5.03
N ARG A 53 -6.95 -9.63 3.90
CA ARG A 53 -5.74 -10.46 3.77
C ARG A 53 -4.47 -9.63 3.88
N VAL A 54 -4.41 -8.44 3.30
CA VAL A 54 -3.27 -7.52 3.45
C VAL A 54 -3.13 -7.03 4.89
N MET A 55 -4.24 -6.65 5.52
CA MET A 55 -4.24 -6.24 6.94
C MET A 55 -3.73 -7.37 7.85
N ARG A 56 -4.17 -8.61 7.62
CA ARG A 56 -3.64 -9.77 8.36
C ARG A 56 -2.14 -9.97 8.16
N ILE A 57 -1.60 -9.70 6.97
CA ILE A 57 -0.16 -9.73 6.73
C ILE A 57 0.56 -8.69 7.59
N ILE A 58 0.05 -7.46 7.65
CA ILE A 58 0.62 -6.39 8.49
C ILE A 58 0.64 -6.83 9.97
N GLU A 59 -0.49 -7.30 10.48
CA GLU A 59 -0.64 -7.75 11.87
C GLU A 59 0.27 -8.93 12.22
N THR A 60 0.29 -9.97 11.39
CA THR A 60 1.07 -11.20 11.65
C THR A 60 2.58 -11.01 11.54
N ASN A 61 3.04 -9.95 10.87
CA ASN A 61 4.46 -9.59 10.82
C ASN A 61 4.87 -8.64 11.96
N GLY A 62 3.97 -8.34 12.90
CA GLY A 62 4.25 -7.50 14.06
C GLY A 62 4.56 -6.05 13.70
N LEU A 63 4.08 -5.58 12.55
CA LEU A 63 4.33 -4.21 12.11
C LEU A 63 3.48 -3.24 12.91
N GLN A 64 4.09 -2.14 13.34
CA GLN A 64 3.40 -1.10 14.07
C GLN A 64 2.52 -0.28 13.12
N ILE A 65 1.27 -0.06 13.53
CA ILE A 65 0.33 0.83 12.86
C ILE A 65 0.26 2.12 13.70
N GLU A 66 0.56 3.26 13.08
CA GLU A 66 0.50 4.59 13.68
C GLU A 66 -0.72 5.35 13.17
N HIS A 67 -1.40 6.06 14.07
CA HIS A 67 -2.57 6.88 13.71
C HIS A 67 -2.16 8.28 13.28
N GLU A 68 -2.77 8.77 12.20
CA GLU A 68 -2.75 10.16 11.70
C GLU A 68 -1.39 10.76 11.28
N VAL A 69 -0.26 10.27 11.79
CA VAL A 69 1.07 10.82 11.51
C VAL A 69 2.08 9.71 11.35
N VAL A 70 2.85 9.75 10.25
CA VAL A 70 4.10 9.01 10.13
C VAL A 70 5.17 9.77 10.92
N ASN A 71 5.43 9.36 12.16
CA ASN A 71 6.47 9.99 12.96
C ASN A 71 7.87 9.66 12.40
N GLY A 72 8.64 10.69 12.03
CA GLY A 72 10.07 10.60 11.80
C GLY A 72 10.58 10.83 10.37
N ASN A 73 11.88 11.09 10.28
CA ASN A 73 12.67 11.22 9.03
C ASN A 73 12.99 9.85 8.40
N ASN A 74 12.13 8.85 8.59
CA ASN A 74 12.38 7.50 8.15
C ASN A 74 12.20 7.41 6.62
N PHE A 75 13.29 7.05 5.93
CA PHE A 75 13.24 6.78 4.50
C PHE A 75 12.86 5.33 4.24
N GLY A 76 11.89 5.12 3.36
CA GLY A 76 11.40 3.78 3.06
C GLY A 76 9.99 3.76 2.49
N TYR A 77 9.49 2.54 2.26
CA TYR A 77 8.10 2.31 1.90
C TYR A 77 7.19 2.33 3.13
N PHE A 78 6.00 2.85 2.93
CA PHE A 78 4.91 2.87 3.90
C PHE A 78 3.63 2.35 3.26
N VAL A 79 2.76 1.79 4.09
CA VAL A 79 1.36 1.56 3.75
C VAL A 79 0.52 2.61 4.45
N GLU A 80 -0.16 3.46 3.69
CA GLU A 80 -1.23 4.31 4.18
C GLU A 80 -2.55 3.54 4.03
N ILE A 81 -3.28 3.40 5.13
CA ILE A 81 -4.51 2.64 5.25
C ILE A 81 -5.61 3.62 5.63
N ARG A 82 -6.63 3.73 4.79
CA ARG A 82 -7.78 4.57 5.06
C ARG A 82 -9.03 3.71 5.20
N MET A 83 -9.79 3.96 6.25
CA MET A 83 -11.11 3.36 6.48
C MET A 83 -12.06 4.48 6.95
N GLY A 84 -12.98 4.89 6.08
CA GLY A 84 -13.81 6.09 6.29
C GLY A 84 -12.97 7.36 6.53
N ALA A 85 -13.16 7.98 7.70
CA ALA A 85 -12.45 9.18 8.13
C ALA A 85 -11.09 8.90 8.79
N ARG A 86 -10.77 7.65 9.10
CA ARG A 86 -9.53 7.27 9.78
C ARG A 86 -8.43 6.96 8.76
N THR A 87 -7.25 7.53 9.00
CA THR A 87 -6.03 7.24 8.25
C THR A 87 -4.94 6.74 9.20
N ASP A 88 -4.45 5.55 8.90
CA ASP A 88 -3.36 4.89 9.61
C ASP A 88 -2.17 4.69 8.68
N TYR A 89 -0.99 4.53 9.27
CA TYR A 89 0.26 4.33 8.57
C TYR A 89 1.05 3.15 9.13
N CYS A 90 1.68 2.39 8.25
CA CYS A 90 2.57 1.29 8.61
C CYS A 90 3.89 1.41 7.87
N PHE A 91 5.00 1.51 8.60
CA PHE A 91 6.34 1.59 8.00
C PHE A 91 6.87 0.21 7.61
N LEU A 92 7.31 0.07 6.35
CA LEU A 92 7.86 -1.18 5.81
C LEU A 92 9.40 -1.15 5.64
N GLY A 93 10.00 0.04 5.61
CA GLY A 93 11.44 0.22 5.35
C GLY A 93 11.84 0.06 3.89
N PHE A 94 13.13 -0.19 3.65
CA PHE A 94 13.70 -0.48 2.34
C PHE A 94 14.83 -1.50 2.46
N SER A 95 14.49 -2.77 2.28
CA SER A 95 15.42 -3.89 2.43
C SER A 95 14.90 -5.13 1.70
N ARG A 96 15.68 -6.21 1.70
CA ARG A 96 15.19 -7.53 1.26
C ARG A 96 13.96 -8.00 2.03
N LYS A 97 13.87 -7.71 3.34
CA LYS A 97 12.67 -8.03 4.15
C LYS A 97 11.45 -7.25 3.67
N THR A 98 11.63 -6.00 3.26
CA THR A 98 10.57 -5.18 2.67
C THR A 98 10.07 -5.81 1.37
N LEU A 99 10.99 -6.27 0.50
CA LEU A 99 10.63 -6.94 -0.76
C LEU A 99 9.80 -8.21 -0.50
N GLU A 100 10.28 -9.09 0.38
CA GLU A 100 9.58 -10.33 0.75
C GLU A 100 8.17 -10.05 1.32
N LEU A 101 8.04 -8.99 2.12
CA LEU A 101 6.74 -8.57 2.65
C LEU A 101 5.81 -8.07 1.55
N LEU A 102 6.29 -7.24 0.63
CA LEU A 102 5.50 -6.75 -0.50
C LEU A 102 5.08 -7.89 -1.43
N GLU A 103 5.93 -8.90 -1.65
CA GLU A 103 5.56 -10.10 -2.41
C GLU A 103 4.44 -10.90 -1.74
N ARG A 104 4.45 -11.01 -0.41
CA ARG A 104 3.33 -11.62 0.34
C ARG A 104 2.04 -10.81 0.19
N MET A 105 2.12 -9.48 0.30
CA MET A 105 0.97 -8.59 0.06
C MET A 105 0.44 -8.74 -1.37
N LEU A 106 1.33 -8.84 -2.36
CA LEU A 106 0.96 -9.06 -3.75
C LEU A 106 0.21 -10.38 -3.95
N ALA A 107 0.65 -11.45 -3.28
CA ALA A 107 -0.02 -12.74 -3.33
C ALA A 107 -1.43 -12.72 -2.68
N ALA A 108 -1.69 -11.78 -1.77
CA ALA A 108 -3.00 -11.59 -1.16
C ALA A 108 -4.04 -10.96 -2.12
N PHE A 109 -3.59 -10.30 -3.19
CA PHE A 109 -4.45 -9.78 -4.24
C PHE A 109 -4.82 -10.85 -5.26
N ASN A 110 -6.01 -10.70 -5.85
CA ASN A 110 -6.40 -11.48 -7.02
C ASN A 110 -5.48 -11.15 -8.21
N PRO A 111 -5.26 -12.09 -9.14
CA PRO A 111 -4.31 -11.91 -10.25
C PRO A 111 -4.47 -10.60 -11.04
N GLU A 112 -5.71 -10.19 -11.29
CA GLU A 112 -6.07 -8.97 -12.01
C GLU A 112 -5.65 -7.67 -11.29
N ASN A 113 -5.54 -7.70 -9.96
CA ASN A 113 -5.25 -6.53 -9.13
C ASN A 113 -3.74 -6.38 -8.80
N ARG A 114 -2.91 -7.31 -9.27
CA ARG A 114 -1.48 -7.37 -8.90
C ARG A 114 -0.61 -6.33 -9.59
N ALA A 115 -1.02 -5.81 -10.74
CA ALA A 115 -0.15 -4.99 -11.60
C ALA A 115 0.47 -3.76 -10.89
N PRO A 116 -0.28 -2.97 -10.08
CA PRO A 116 0.29 -1.81 -9.40
C PRO A 116 1.43 -2.16 -8.43
N LEU A 117 1.22 -3.10 -7.51
CA LEU A 117 2.23 -3.50 -6.53
C LEU A 117 3.38 -4.30 -7.18
N ARG A 118 3.11 -5.10 -8.22
CA ARG A 118 4.18 -5.77 -9.00
C ARG A 118 5.18 -4.76 -9.53
N SER A 119 4.70 -3.63 -10.06
CA SER A 119 5.56 -2.57 -10.62
C SER A 119 6.48 -1.95 -9.56
N ILE A 120 6.04 -1.86 -8.30
CA ILE A 120 6.88 -1.41 -7.18
C ILE A 120 7.94 -2.47 -6.85
N ILE A 121 7.52 -3.73 -6.69
CA ILE A 121 8.39 -4.87 -6.38
C ILE A 121 9.54 -5.00 -7.39
N ASP A 122 9.22 -4.97 -8.68
CA ASP A 122 10.22 -5.14 -9.74
C ASP A 122 11.29 -4.03 -9.69
N ARG A 123 10.90 -2.81 -9.29
CA ARG A 123 11.82 -1.68 -9.12
C ARG A 123 12.67 -1.79 -7.88
N ILE A 124 12.09 -2.22 -6.76
CA ILE A 124 12.84 -2.47 -5.53
C ILE A 124 13.90 -3.53 -5.80
N ALA A 125 13.53 -4.65 -6.44
CA ALA A 125 14.44 -5.75 -6.74
C ALA A 125 15.68 -5.34 -7.54
N ILE A 126 15.55 -4.36 -8.45
CA ILE A 126 16.68 -3.81 -9.23
C ILE A 126 17.57 -2.86 -8.42
N ASN A 127 17.03 -2.21 -7.38
CA ASN A 127 17.70 -1.13 -6.65
C ASN A 127 18.08 -1.51 -5.20
N LEU A 128 17.81 -2.73 -4.77
CA LEU A 128 18.32 -3.22 -3.50
C LEU A 128 19.86 -3.40 -3.60
N PRO A 129 20.61 -2.91 -2.61
CA PRO A 129 22.07 -3.09 -2.56
C PRO A 129 22.49 -4.55 -2.33
#